data_AF-A0A851P5T7-F1
#
_entry.id   AF-A0A851P5T7-F1
#
_cell.length_a   1.000
_cell.length_b   1.000
_cell.length_c   1.000
_cell.angle_alpha   90.00
_cell.angle_beta   90.00
_cell.angle_gamma   90.00
#
_symmetry.space_group_name_H-M   'P 1'
#
loop_
_entity.id
_entity.type
_entity.pdbx_description
1 polymer ?
#
loop_
_entity_poly.entity_id
_entity_poly.type
_entity_poly.pdbx_seq_one_letter_code
_entity_poly.pdbx_strand_id
1 'polypeptide(L)'
;QPPRPCEDYWWEWKHCRGLRHAFHHYYAHGELPACGRWREDYDACRAWESSRSAAAQVRPARPRGGSWVQRHAPVWALRSSPPPDWHRPLQPG
;
A
#
# COMPACT_ATOMS: atom_id res chain seq x y z
N GLN A 1 -1.25 17.60 -16.52
CA GLN A 1 0.06 16.94 -16.68
C GLN A 1 0.11 15.79 -15.68
N PRO A 2 0.36 14.55 -16.11
CA PRO A 2 0.50 13.42 -15.21
C PRO A 2 1.71 13.64 -14.29
N PRO A 3 1.63 13.22 -13.01
CA PRO A 3 2.70 13.43 -12.05
C PRO A 3 3.94 12.55 -12.31
N ARG A 4 3.77 11.47 -13.09
CA ARG A 4 4.82 10.54 -13.51
C ARG A 4 4.72 10.25 -15.02
N PRO A 5 5.83 9.88 -15.69
CA PRO A 5 5.78 9.47 -17.10
C PRO A 5 4.90 8.24 -17.28
N CYS A 6 4.25 8.10 -18.44
CA CYS A 6 3.35 6.97 -18.69
C CYS A 6 4.06 5.60 -18.62
N GLU A 7 5.34 5.53 -18.95
CA GLU A 7 6.15 4.31 -18.84
C GLU A 7 6.24 3.77 -17.41
N ASP A 8 6.22 4.64 -16.39
CA ASP A 8 6.24 4.20 -14.99
C ASP A 8 4.96 3.41 -14.66
N TYR A 9 3.80 3.90 -15.10
CA TYR A 9 2.52 3.20 -14.87
C TYR A 9 2.50 1.82 -15.54
N TRP A 10 3.14 1.70 -16.71
CA TRP A 10 3.28 0.42 -17.41
C TRP A 10 4.17 -0.57 -16.65
N TRP A 11 5.30 -0.10 -16.13
CA TRP A 11 6.20 -0.91 -15.29
C TRP A 11 5.53 -1.37 -14.00
N GLU A 12 4.78 -0.49 -13.33
CA GLU A 12 4.02 -0.81 -12.12
C GLU A 12 2.93 -1.84 -12.39
N TRP A 13 2.23 -1.74 -13.54
CA TRP A 13 1.24 -2.74 -13.94
C TRP A 13 1.88 -4.11 -14.16
N LYS A 14 3.03 -4.17 -14.85
CA LYS A 14 3.79 -5.42 -15.03
C LYS A 14 4.25 -5.99 -13.69
N HIS A 15 4.74 -5.14 -12.80
CA HIS A 15 5.18 -5.56 -11.47
C HIS A 15 4.02 -6.11 -10.63
N CYS A 16 2.87 -5.43 -10.63
CA CYS A 16 1.67 -5.85 -9.92
C CYS A 16 1.19 -7.25 -10.38
N ARG A 17 1.24 -7.51 -11.70
CA ARG A 17 0.91 -8.82 -12.29
C ARG A 17 1.99 -9.89 -12.08
N GLY A 18 3.15 -9.53 -11.55
CA GLY A 18 4.24 -10.47 -11.32
C GLY A 18 3.85 -11.55 -10.31
N LEU A 19 4.25 -12.80 -10.60
CA LEU A 19 3.96 -13.97 -9.75
C LEU A 19 4.41 -13.75 -8.30
N ARG A 20 5.58 -13.14 -8.10
CA ARG A 20 6.11 -12.84 -6.76
C ARG A 20 5.18 -11.92 -5.98
N HIS A 21 4.72 -10.83 -6.60
CA HIS A 21 3.80 -9.89 -5.96
C HIS A 21 2.44 -10.54 -5.67
N ALA A 22 1.90 -11.31 -6.62
CA ALA A 22 0.67 -12.06 -6.42
C ALA A 22 0.76 -13.07 -5.28
N PHE A 23 1.87 -13.82 -5.18
CA PHE A 23 2.11 -14.78 -4.10
C PHE A 23 2.16 -14.10 -2.73
N HIS A 24 2.94 -13.03 -2.59
CA HIS A 24 3.03 -12.30 -1.32
C HIS A 24 1.68 -11.69 -0.91
N HIS A 25 0.96 -11.09 -1.86
CA HIS A 25 -0.35 -10.50 -1.59
C HIS A 25 -1.38 -11.55 -1.18
N TYR A 26 -1.40 -12.70 -1.86
CA TYR A 26 -2.25 -13.82 -1.51
C TYR A 26 -1.93 -14.38 -0.11
N TYR A 27 -0.64 -14.54 0.22
CA TYR A 27 -0.23 -15.01 1.53
C TYR A 27 -0.62 -14.05 2.66
N ALA A 28 -0.50 -12.74 2.44
CA ALA A 28 -0.81 -11.73 3.45
C ALA A 28 -2.31 -11.42 3.60
N HIS A 29 -3.07 -11.43 2.50
CA HIS A 29 -4.45 -10.94 2.46
C HIS A 29 -5.48 -12.00 2.02
N GLY A 30 -5.06 -13.16 1.54
CA GLY A 30 -5.96 -14.21 1.02
C GLY A 30 -6.60 -13.90 -0.34
N GLU A 31 -6.30 -12.74 -0.93
CA GLU A 31 -6.88 -12.26 -2.18
C GLU A 31 -5.79 -11.98 -3.22
N LEU A 32 -6.15 -12.06 -4.50
CA LEU A 32 -5.25 -11.64 -5.58
C LEU A 32 -5.25 -10.10 -5.72
N PRO A 33 -4.10 -9.49 -6.01
CA PRO A 33 -4.00 -8.04 -6.11
C PRO A 33 -4.81 -7.48 -7.30
N ALA A 34 -5.61 -6.45 -7.05
CA ALA A 34 -6.36 -5.75 -8.10
C ALA A 34 -5.47 -4.81 -8.93
N CYS A 35 -4.86 -5.34 -9.99
CA CYS A 35 -3.96 -4.60 -10.88
C CYS A 35 -4.67 -3.76 -11.97
N GLY A 36 -5.99 -3.88 -12.13
CA GLY A 36 -6.76 -3.18 -13.17
C GLY A 36 -6.58 -1.66 -13.14
N ARG A 37 -6.50 -1.10 -11.93
CA ARG A 37 -6.30 0.34 -11.73
C ARG A 37 -5.03 0.89 -12.36
N TRP A 38 -3.92 0.12 -12.35
CA TRP A 38 -2.68 0.57 -12.98
C TRP A 38 -2.80 0.66 -14.51
N ARG A 39 -3.62 -0.23 -15.11
CA ARG A 39 -3.89 -0.21 -16.55
C ARG A 39 -4.78 0.98 -16.92
N GLU A 40 -5.82 1.24 -16.13
CA GLU A 40 -6.68 2.43 -16.30
C GLU A 40 -5.87 3.73 -16.19
N ASP A 41 -4.96 3.82 -15.22
CA ASP A 41 -4.09 4.99 -15.03
C ASP A 41 -3.12 5.16 -16.23
N TYR A 42 -2.58 4.06 -16.78
CA TYR A 42 -1.75 4.08 -17.99
C TYR A 42 -2.53 4.55 -19.22
N ASP A 43 -3.72 3.99 -19.44
CA ASP A 43 -4.56 4.35 -20.58
C ASP A 43 -4.99 5.82 -20.51
N ALA A 44 -5.32 6.32 -19.30
CA ALA A 44 -5.58 7.74 -19.06
C ALA A 44 -4.36 8.62 -19.33
N CYS A 45 -3.16 8.17 -18.94
CA CYS A 45 -1.91 8.88 -19.20
C CYS A 45 -1.60 8.96 -20.71
N ARG A 46 -1.75 7.85 -21.44
CA ARG A 46 -1.56 7.81 -22.90
C ARG A 46 -2.57 8.67 -23.65
N ALA A 47 -3.82 8.68 -23.20
CA ALA A 47 -4.86 9.56 -23.75
C ALA A 47 -4.54 11.04 -23.51
N TRP A 48 -3.92 11.37 -22.37
CA TRP A 48 -3.45 12.73 -22.08
C TRP A 48 -2.30 13.14 -23.01
N GLU A 49 -1.32 12.27 -23.26
CA GLU A 49 -0.21 12.55 -24.18
C GLU A 49 -0.67 12.78 -25.62
N SER A 50 -1.62 11.97 -26.12
CA SER A 50 -2.11 12.04 -27.49
C SER A 50 -3.03 13.23 -27.74
N SER A 51 -3.90 13.57 -26.78
CA SER A 51 -4.88 14.64 -26.93
C SER A 51 -4.42 15.99 -26.39
N ARG A 52 -3.34 16.04 -25.58
CA ARG A 52 -2.94 17.21 -24.76
C ARG A 52 -4.09 17.85 -23.97
N SER A 53 -5.21 17.15 -23.82
CA SER A 53 -6.45 17.74 -23.31
C SER A 53 -6.51 17.63 -21.79
N ALA A 54 -6.85 18.74 -21.14
CA ALA A 54 -6.97 18.85 -19.68
C ALA A 54 -8.08 17.94 -19.07
N ALA A 55 -8.85 17.25 -19.90
CA ALA A 55 -9.92 16.34 -19.49
C ALA A 55 -9.40 14.96 -19.03
N ALA A 56 -8.24 14.51 -19.53
CA ALA A 56 -7.61 13.27 -19.09
C ALA A 56 -6.70 13.52 -17.87
N GLN A 57 -7.32 13.91 -16.75
CA GLN A 57 -6.61 13.92 -15.48
C GLN A 57 -6.55 12.48 -14.97
N VAL A 58 -5.33 11.92 -14.89
CA VAL A 58 -5.09 10.71 -14.11
C VAL A 58 -5.65 10.98 -12.73
N ARG A 59 -6.69 10.23 -12.33
CA ARG A 59 -7.35 10.46 -11.05
C ARG A 59 -6.26 10.37 -9.97
N PRO A 60 -6.13 11.38 -9.08
CA PRO A 60 -5.15 11.31 -8.02
C PRO A 60 -5.37 10.00 -7.31
N ALA A 61 -4.28 9.25 -7.13
CA ALA A 61 -4.37 7.92 -6.59
C ALA A 61 -5.06 8.03 -5.23
N ARG A 62 -6.35 7.65 -5.14
CA ARG A 62 -7.04 7.46 -3.86
C ARG A 62 -6.06 6.67 -2.99
N PRO A 63 -5.65 7.21 -1.83
CA PRO A 63 -4.62 6.58 -1.03
C PRO A 63 -5.06 5.14 -0.81
N ARG A 64 -4.26 4.18 -1.28
CA ARG A 64 -4.51 2.74 -1.08
C ARG A 64 -4.28 2.32 0.39
N GLY A 65 -4.28 3.29 1.32
CA GLY A 65 -4.09 3.12 2.75
C GLY A 65 -5.35 3.45 3.56
N GLY A 66 -6.54 3.34 2.97
CA GLY A 66 -7.81 3.59 3.64
C GLY A 66 -8.29 2.41 4.48
N SER A 67 -7.53 2.04 5.53
CA SER A 67 -8.01 1.38 6.77
C SER A 67 -6.89 0.62 7.51
N TRP A 68 -5.65 1.11 7.56
CA TRP A 68 -4.71 0.65 8.59
C TRP A 68 -5.16 1.04 10.03
N VAL A 69 -6.29 1.75 10.14
CA VAL A 69 -6.87 2.21 11.41
C VAL A 69 -8.17 1.46 11.70
N GLN A 70 -8.21 0.15 11.51
CA GLN A 70 -8.81 -0.64 12.58
C GLN A 70 -7.72 -0.78 13.63
N ARG A 71 -7.57 0.27 14.46
CA ARG A 71 -6.77 0.18 15.69
C ARG A 71 -7.43 -0.93 16.49
N HIS A 72 -6.90 -2.14 16.38
CA HIS A 72 -7.30 -3.23 17.25
C HIS A 72 -7.23 -2.70 18.68
N ALA A 73 -8.31 -2.90 19.45
CA ALA A 73 -8.29 -2.55 20.85
C ALA A 73 -7.05 -3.20 21.46
N PRO A 74 -6.16 -2.42 22.11
CA PRO A 74 -4.91 -2.96 22.59
C PRO A 74 -5.23 -4.08 23.58
N VAL A 75 -4.79 -5.30 23.29
CA VAL A 75 -4.94 -6.47 24.17
C VAL A 75 -4.26 -6.19 25.53
N TRP A 76 -3.27 -5.31 25.53
CA TRP A 76 -2.51 -4.89 26.70
C TRP A 76 -2.82 -3.44 27.06
N ALA A 77 -3.18 -3.19 28.31
CA ALA A 77 -3.26 -1.83 28.82
C ALA A 77 -1.89 -1.14 28.77
N LEU A 78 -1.85 0.11 28.30
CA LEU A 78 -0.66 0.96 28.36
C LEU A 78 -0.27 1.17 29.82
N ARG A 79 0.97 0.82 30.18
CA ARG A 79 1.50 1.00 31.53
C ARG A 79 1.93 2.45 31.72
N SER A 80 1.53 3.06 32.82
CA SER A 80 1.93 4.43 33.19
C SER A 80 3.29 4.50 33.89
N SER A 81 3.73 3.40 34.51
CA SER A 81 5.01 3.32 35.21
C SER A 81 5.60 1.91 35.11
N PRO A 82 6.93 1.75 35.21
CA PRO A 82 7.57 0.44 35.24
C PRO A 82 7.15 -0.37 36.48
N PRO A 83 7.10 -1.71 36.41
CA PRO A 83 6.85 -2.58 37.56
C PRO A 83 7.87 -2.33 38.68
N PRO A 84 7.49 -2.34 39.96
CA PRO A 84 8.38 -1.95 41.08
C PRO A 84 9.68 -2.76 41.18
N ASP A 85 9.66 -4.00 40.70
CA ASP A 85 10.72 -5.00 40.78
C ASP A 85 11.55 -5.14 39.49
N TRP A 86 11.37 -4.23 38.53
CA TRP A 86 12.08 -4.25 37.24
C TRP A 86 13.62 -4.27 37.38
N HIS A 87 14.13 -3.69 38.47
CA HIS A 87 15.56 -3.52 38.74
C HIS A 87 16.18 -4.67 39.53
N ARG A 88 15.40 -5.70 39.89
CA ARG A 88 15.92 -6.80 40.71
C ARG A 88 16.77 -7.75 39.86
N PRO A 89 17.93 -8.20 40.39
CA PRO A 89 18.70 -9.23 39.73
C PRO A 89 17.88 -10.52 39.64
N LEU A 90 17.99 -11.21 38.50
CA LEU A 90 17.37 -12.52 38.31
C LEU A 90 17.95 -13.50 39.34
N GLN A 91 17.08 -14.24 40.02
CA GLN A 91 17.52 -15.26 40.97
C GLN A 91 18.23 -16.39 40.20
N PRO A 92 19.38 -16.90 40.68
CA PRO A 92 19.96 -18.12 40.16
C PRO A 92 18.96 -19.29 40.37
N GLY A 93 18.77 -20.10 39.33
CA GLY A 93 17.93 -21.31 39.37
C GLY A 93 18.63 -22.50 40.01
#